data_AF-W9QWU5-F1
#
_entry.id   AF-W9QWU5-F1
#
_cell.length_a   1.000
_cell.length_b   1.000
_cell.length_c   1.000
_cell.angle_alpha   90.00
_cell.angle_beta   90.00
_cell.angle_gamma   90.00
#
_symmetry.space_group_name_H-M   'P 1'
#
loop_
_entity.id
_entity.type
_entity.pdbx_description
1 polymer ?
#
loop_
_entity_poly.entity_id
_entity_poly.type
_entity_poly.pdbx_seq_one_letter_code
_entity_poly.pdbx_strand_id
1 'polypeptide(L)'
;MWLSTMKTFPLASQEASGAIEAYHVKLKMKLFDDTHLRSLQRVDWLVHKLTTELHSSYWLDRYADESDSFQNIKEEYVASTSWHRALQIPDSAVTLDENARLFAKVLSQKDSGITRLVWNPGSEFAFCDCAWSLQGNLCKHVIKVNMICQNKQDSQPSMSFQSFKEILMNLWRKPMEDSVGMDLSMAWTHQMVDQIQKLVELNGSKDIGKIVSDLPLRWVSKKGRTHVGRPSTIGVLSSSSNGTKNDAPRKKNRKRIRLSRLR
;
A
#
# COMPACT_ATOMS: atom_id res chain seq x y z
N MET A 1 -19.10 -18.06 21.67
CA MET A 1 -17.91 -17.16 21.67
C MET A 1 -17.03 -17.42 20.46
N TRP A 2 -16.33 -18.55 20.33
CA TRP A 2 -15.44 -18.87 19.19
C TRP A 2 -16.11 -18.80 17.79
N LEU A 3 -17.29 -19.40 17.61
CA LEU A 3 -18.05 -19.30 16.34
C LEU A 3 -18.46 -17.86 15.99
N SER A 4 -18.68 -17.01 16.98
CA SER A 4 -18.97 -15.59 16.76
C SER A 4 -17.70 -14.87 16.33
N THR A 5 -16.58 -15.14 17.00
CA THR A 5 -15.25 -14.61 16.68
C THR A 5 -14.83 -14.98 15.26
N MET A 6 -15.02 -16.24 14.84
CA MET A 6 -14.70 -16.70 13.49
C MET A 6 -15.58 -16.08 12.39
N LYS A 7 -16.81 -15.68 12.72
CA LYS A 7 -17.68 -14.95 11.80
C LYS A 7 -17.30 -13.46 11.67
N THR A 8 -16.73 -12.89 12.73
CA THR A 8 -16.39 -11.46 12.78
C THR A 8 -14.96 -11.15 12.37
N PHE A 9 -14.03 -12.11 12.49
CA PHE A 9 -12.64 -11.92 12.03
C PHE A 9 -12.49 -12.34 10.57
N PRO A 10 -11.88 -11.51 9.71
CA PRO A 10 -11.48 -11.95 8.38
C PRO A 10 -10.44 -13.04 8.56
N LEU A 11 -10.84 -14.29 8.33
CA LEU A 11 -9.90 -15.40 8.30
C LEU A 11 -8.97 -15.18 7.10
N ALA A 12 -7.68 -15.47 7.27
CA ALA A 12 -6.75 -15.46 6.15
C ALA A 12 -7.20 -16.57 5.18
N SER A 13 -7.32 -16.24 3.89
CA SER A 13 -7.60 -17.26 2.88
C SER A 13 -6.54 -18.35 2.93
N GLN A 14 -6.86 -19.53 2.39
CA GLN A 14 -5.88 -20.61 2.32
C GLN A 14 -4.66 -20.22 1.48
N GLU A 15 -4.86 -19.37 0.47
CA GLU A 15 -3.79 -18.76 -0.33
C GLU A 15 -2.89 -17.84 0.51
N ALA A 16 -3.49 -16.94 1.28
CA ALA A 16 -2.74 -16.07 2.19
C ALA A 16 -1.97 -16.88 3.23
N SER A 17 -2.60 -17.93 3.77
CA SER A 17 -1.97 -18.86 4.71
C SER A 17 -0.79 -19.61 4.08
N GLY A 18 -0.91 -20.03 2.81
CA GLY A 18 0.18 -20.64 2.05
C GLY A 18 1.32 -19.67 1.77
N ALA A 19 1.02 -18.41 1.46
CA ALA A 19 2.01 -17.36 1.28
C ALA A 19 2.78 -17.06 2.58
N ILE A 20 2.06 -16.99 3.71
CA ILE A 20 2.63 -16.83 5.04
C ILE A 20 3.53 -18.02 5.37
N GLU A 21 3.07 -19.26 5.16
CA GLU A 21 3.88 -20.46 5.36
C GLU A 21 5.18 -20.40 4.54
N ALA A 22 5.08 -20.11 3.23
CA ALA A 22 6.24 -20.04 2.35
C ALA A 22 7.26 -19.00 2.83
N TYR A 23 6.79 -17.81 3.24
CA TYR A 23 7.65 -16.77 3.80
C TYR A 23 8.30 -17.23 5.12
N HIS A 24 7.55 -17.87 6.01
CA HIS A 24 8.07 -18.37 7.29
C HIS A 24 9.05 -19.53 7.15
N VAL A 25 8.85 -20.43 6.18
CA VAL A 25 9.81 -21.50 5.89
C VAL A 25 11.12 -20.88 5.44
N LYS A 26 11.06 -19.89 4.55
CA LYS A 26 12.27 -19.19 4.09
C LYS A 26 12.96 -18.37 5.19
N LEU A 27 12.17 -17.71 6.02
CA LEU A 27 12.62 -17.03 7.24
C LEU A 27 13.39 -18.01 8.12
N LYS A 28 12.83 -19.20 8.37
CA LYS A 28 13.46 -20.22 9.20
C LYS A 28 14.79 -20.68 8.61
N MET A 29 14.83 -21.00 7.32
CA MET A 29 16.08 -21.41 6.66
C MET A 29 17.16 -20.33 6.71
N LYS A 30 16.80 -19.06 6.47
CA LYS A 30 17.79 -17.96 6.40
C LYS A 30 18.25 -17.42 7.75
N LEU A 31 17.40 -17.45 8.79
CA LEU A 31 17.73 -16.93 10.12
C LEU A 31 18.31 -17.98 11.06
N PHE A 32 17.91 -19.24 10.92
CA PHE A 32 18.37 -20.33 11.80
C PHE A 32 19.50 -21.15 11.20
N ASP A 33 20.15 -20.65 10.13
CA ASP A 33 21.48 -21.15 9.77
C ASP A 33 22.43 -20.83 10.93
N ASP A 34 22.81 -21.88 11.68
CA ASP A 34 23.50 -21.85 12.98
C ASP A 34 24.80 -21.03 13.00
N THR A 35 25.35 -20.70 11.83
CA THR A 35 26.59 -19.94 11.66
C THR A 35 26.46 -18.45 12.05
N HIS A 36 25.24 -17.91 12.14
CA HIS A 36 25.00 -16.46 12.28
C HIS A 36 24.09 -16.05 13.45
N LEU A 37 23.69 -16.95 14.36
CA LEU A 37 22.84 -16.60 15.51
C LEU A 37 23.43 -15.48 16.40
N ARG A 38 24.77 -15.39 16.50
CA ARG A 38 25.44 -14.29 17.22
C ARG A 38 25.36 -12.94 16.49
N SER A 39 25.24 -12.91 15.16
CA SER A 39 25.13 -11.65 14.41
C SER A 39 23.72 -11.06 14.42
N LEU A 40 22.70 -11.86 14.75
CA LEU A 40 21.33 -11.39 14.99
C LEU A 40 21.17 -10.54 16.26
N GLN A 41 22.19 -10.50 17.13
CA GLN A 41 22.21 -9.60 18.29
C GLN A 41 22.31 -8.12 17.88
N ARG A 42 22.80 -7.82 16.67
CA ARG A 42 22.82 -6.45 16.17
C ARG A 42 21.62 -6.17 15.27
N VAL A 43 20.88 -5.12 15.61
CA VAL A 43 19.65 -4.72 14.92
C VAL A 43 19.91 -4.31 13.47
N ASP A 44 21.03 -3.65 13.18
CA ASP A 44 21.46 -3.28 11.84
C ASP A 44 21.63 -4.50 10.92
N TRP A 45 22.25 -5.55 11.43
CA TRP A 45 22.45 -6.82 10.72
C TRP A 45 21.13 -7.56 10.51
N LEU A 46 20.27 -7.59 11.52
CA LEU A 46 18.93 -8.18 11.40
C LEU A 46 18.10 -7.47 10.31
N VAL A 47 18.07 -6.14 10.33
CA VAL A 47 17.35 -5.35 9.32
C VAL A 47 17.92 -5.61 7.93
N HIS A 48 19.26 -5.64 7.79
CA HIS A 48 19.89 -6.00 6.53
C HIS A 48 19.45 -7.38 6.07
N LYS A 49 19.63 -8.43 6.88
CA LYS A 49 19.24 -9.81 6.54
C LYS A 49 17.77 -9.94 6.13
N LEU A 50 16.85 -9.31 6.87
CA LEU A 50 15.42 -9.38 6.58
C LEU A 50 15.07 -8.69 5.25
N THR A 51 15.68 -7.54 4.97
CA THR A 51 15.32 -6.72 3.79
C THR A 51 16.08 -7.13 2.53
N THR A 52 17.38 -7.38 2.62
CA THR A 52 18.26 -7.62 1.46
C THR A 52 18.38 -9.07 1.08
N GLU A 53 18.25 -10.01 2.03
CA GLU A 53 18.40 -11.44 1.73
C GLU A 53 17.06 -12.16 1.78
N LEU A 54 16.29 -12.03 2.86
CA LEU A 54 15.04 -12.76 2.99
C LEU A 54 13.97 -12.24 2.02
N HIS A 55 13.67 -10.95 2.05
CA HIS A 55 12.60 -10.38 1.24
C HIS A 55 12.88 -10.51 -0.25
N SER A 56 14.09 -10.16 -0.68
CA SER A 56 14.52 -10.26 -2.08
C SER A 56 14.48 -11.71 -2.58
N SER A 57 14.97 -12.66 -1.78
CA SER A 57 14.98 -14.06 -2.19
C SER A 57 13.57 -14.64 -2.22
N TYR A 58 12.67 -14.28 -1.30
CA TYR A 58 11.27 -14.72 -1.38
C TYR A 58 10.62 -14.28 -2.69
N TRP A 59 10.84 -13.02 -3.10
CA TRP A 59 10.36 -12.53 -4.39
C TRP A 59 11.02 -13.21 -5.58
N LEU A 60 12.31 -13.56 -5.48
CA LEU A 60 13.00 -14.32 -6.51
C LEU A 60 12.36 -15.70 -6.73
N ASP A 61 12.02 -16.41 -5.66
CA ASP A 61 11.33 -17.72 -5.77
C ASP A 61 9.96 -17.57 -6.42
N ARG A 62 9.20 -16.54 -6.02
CA ARG A 62 7.88 -16.24 -6.62
C ARG A 62 8.00 -15.91 -8.10
N TYR A 63 8.97 -15.08 -8.45
CA TYR A 63 9.24 -14.73 -9.83
C TYR A 63 9.69 -15.96 -10.65
N ALA A 64 10.55 -16.81 -10.09
CA ALA A 64 11.01 -18.05 -10.73
C ALA A 64 9.83 -19.00 -11.01
N ASP A 65 8.88 -19.10 -10.08
CA ASP A 65 7.66 -19.91 -10.23
C ASP A 65 6.73 -19.35 -11.31
N GLU A 66 6.53 -18.02 -11.36
CA GLU A 66 5.67 -17.36 -12.37
C GLU A 66 6.29 -17.32 -13.77
N SER A 67 7.62 -17.18 -13.86
CA SER A 67 8.35 -17.02 -15.12
C SER A 67 8.92 -18.33 -15.69
N ASP A 68 8.68 -19.46 -15.02
CA ASP A 68 9.28 -20.76 -15.34
C ASP A 68 10.81 -20.71 -15.53
N SER A 69 11.46 -19.78 -14.84
CA SER A 69 12.90 -19.56 -14.90
C SER A 69 13.57 -20.20 -13.69
N PHE A 70 14.81 -20.68 -13.85
CA PHE A 70 15.62 -21.27 -12.77
C PHE A 70 15.04 -22.54 -12.11
N GLN A 71 15.02 -23.65 -12.86
CA GLN A 71 14.47 -24.94 -12.44
C GLN A 71 14.97 -25.44 -11.07
N ASN A 72 16.26 -25.28 -10.77
CA ASN A 72 16.85 -25.77 -9.52
C ASN A 72 16.30 -25.02 -8.28
N ILE A 73 16.11 -23.70 -8.38
CA ILE A 73 15.57 -22.87 -7.29
C ILE A 73 14.09 -23.21 -7.09
N LYS A 74 13.38 -23.47 -8.19
CA LYS A 74 11.98 -23.87 -8.19
C LYS A 74 11.77 -25.19 -7.45
N GLU A 75 12.60 -26.20 -7.68
CA GLU A 75 12.45 -27.52 -7.06
C GLU A 75 12.57 -27.49 -5.52
N GLU A 76 13.56 -26.78 -4.98
CA GLU A 76 13.74 -26.64 -3.54
C GLU A 76 12.57 -25.87 -2.90
N TYR A 77 12.17 -24.75 -3.51
CA TYR A 77 11.05 -23.94 -3.07
C TYR A 77 9.73 -24.75 -3.07
N VAL A 78 9.43 -25.42 -4.17
CA VAL A 78 8.23 -26.25 -4.34
C VAL A 78 8.22 -27.42 -3.35
N ALA A 79 9.37 -28.02 -3.08
CA ALA A 79 9.50 -29.08 -2.09
C ALA A 79 9.31 -28.57 -0.66
N SER A 80 9.42 -27.26 -0.38
CA SER A 80 9.37 -26.69 0.96
C SER A 80 7.96 -26.24 1.39
N THR A 81 7.11 -25.80 0.45
CA THR A 81 5.79 -25.22 0.74
C THR A 81 4.67 -26.24 0.67
N SER A 82 3.66 -26.16 1.54
CA SER A 82 2.51 -27.07 1.46
C SER A 82 1.63 -26.79 0.24
N TRP A 83 1.59 -25.53 -0.21
CA TRP A 83 0.83 -25.08 -1.38
C TRP A 83 1.32 -25.72 -2.68
N HIS A 84 2.61 -25.61 -2.98
CA HIS A 84 3.15 -26.19 -4.22
C HIS A 84 3.15 -27.72 -4.17
N ARG A 85 3.42 -28.32 -3.01
CA ARG A 85 3.22 -29.77 -2.82
C ARG A 85 1.78 -30.21 -3.04
N ALA A 86 0.79 -29.35 -2.81
CA ALA A 86 -0.61 -29.66 -3.11
C ALA A 86 -0.84 -29.69 -4.62
N LEU A 87 -0.28 -28.74 -5.37
CA LEU A 87 -0.38 -28.69 -6.83
C LEU A 87 0.20 -29.95 -7.50
N GLN A 88 1.23 -30.56 -6.90
CA GLN A 88 1.81 -31.82 -7.37
C GLN A 88 0.91 -33.05 -7.21
N ILE A 89 -0.12 -32.99 -6.35
CA ILE A 89 -1.07 -34.09 -6.20
C ILE A 89 -2.01 -34.04 -7.42
N PRO A 90 -2.16 -35.12 -8.21
CA PRO A 90 -3.07 -35.10 -9.34
C PRO A 90 -4.54 -35.10 -8.88
N ASP A 91 -5.44 -34.51 -9.66
CA ASP A 91 -6.87 -34.47 -9.33
C ASP A 91 -7.48 -35.88 -9.24
N SER A 92 -6.98 -36.82 -10.05
CA SER A 92 -7.39 -38.23 -10.04
C SER A 92 -7.06 -38.96 -8.74
N ALA A 93 -6.14 -38.44 -7.93
CA ALA A 93 -5.80 -39.02 -6.63
C ALA A 93 -6.78 -38.62 -5.52
N VAL A 94 -7.76 -37.76 -5.81
CA VAL A 94 -8.75 -37.29 -4.83
C VAL A 94 -10.11 -37.86 -5.17
N THR A 95 -10.66 -38.66 -4.25
CA THR A 95 -12.04 -39.16 -4.34
C THR A 95 -12.89 -38.43 -3.32
N LEU A 96 -13.93 -37.76 -3.78
CA LEU A 96 -14.93 -37.08 -2.93
C LEU A 96 -16.11 -38.02 -2.69
N ASP A 97 -16.62 -38.06 -1.46
CA ASP A 97 -17.85 -38.79 -1.16
C ASP A 97 -19.06 -38.09 -1.80
N GLU A 98 -19.75 -38.80 -2.70
CA GLU A 98 -20.86 -38.27 -3.50
C GLU A 98 -22.12 -38.03 -2.65
N ASN A 99 -22.30 -38.77 -1.56
CA ASN A 99 -23.57 -38.79 -0.84
C ASN A 99 -23.66 -37.75 0.28
N ALA A 100 -22.55 -37.42 0.95
CA ALA A 100 -22.60 -36.53 2.12
C ALA A 100 -21.59 -35.38 2.10
N ARG A 101 -20.64 -35.33 1.16
CA ARG A 101 -19.52 -34.34 1.15
C ARG A 101 -18.83 -34.19 2.52
N LEU A 102 -18.91 -35.18 3.41
CA LEU A 102 -18.38 -35.07 4.78
C LEU A 102 -16.87 -35.29 4.81
N PHE A 103 -16.37 -36.10 3.88
CA PHE A 103 -14.95 -36.43 3.78
C PHE A 103 -14.50 -36.59 2.31
N ALA A 104 -13.22 -36.30 2.09
CA ALA A 104 -12.49 -36.59 0.87
C ALA A 104 -11.34 -37.55 1.21
N LYS A 105 -11.05 -38.48 0.30
CA LYS A 105 -9.86 -39.33 0.42
C LYS A 105 -8.82 -38.87 -0.59
N VAL A 106 -7.58 -38.72 -0.13
CA VAL A 106 -6.44 -38.34 -0.95
C VAL A 106 -5.43 -39.48 -0.91
N LEU A 107 -5.10 -40.04 -2.08
CA LEU A 107 -4.06 -41.06 -2.19
C LEU A 107 -2.68 -40.43 -2.00
N SER A 108 -1.85 -41.06 -1.17
CA SER A 108 -0.47 -40.62 -0.98
C SER A 108 0.35 -40.85 -2.25
N GLN A 109 1.11 -39.82 -2.66
CA GLN A 109 1.99 -39.89 -3.82
C GLN A 109 3.18 -40.85 -3.62
N LYS A 110 3.64 -41.00 -2.37
CA LYS A 110 4.80 -41.85 -2.05
C LYS A 110 4.42 -43.32 -1.85
N ASP A 111 3.23 -43.56 -1.31
CA ASP A 111 2.75 -44.90 -0.95
C ASP A 111 1.31 -45.08 -1.44
N SER A 112 1.12 -45.81 -2.53
CA SER A 112 -0.21 -46.04 -3.13
C SER A 112 -1.21 -46.74 -2.20
N GLY A 113 -0.72 -47.39 -1.12
CA GLY A 113 -1.55 -48.04 -0.10
C GLY A 113 -2.04 -47.12 1.02
N ILE A 114 -1.56 -45.87 1.11
CA ILE A 114 -1.94 -44.94 2.19
C ILE A 114 -2.92 -43.91 1.67
N THR A 115 -4.19 -44.03 2.09
CA THR A 115 -5.22 -43.01 1.89
C THR A 115 -5.25 -42.06 3.08
N ARG A 116 -5.21 -40.76 2.82
CA ARG A 116 -5.39 -39.71 3.82
C ARG A 116 -6.81 -39.19 3.76
N LEU A 117 -7.45 -39.06 4.91
CA LEU A 117 -8.81 -38.59 5.01
C LEU A 117 -8.82 -37.10 5.37
N VAL A 118 -9.57 -36.33 4.59
CA VAL A 118 -9.81 -34.89 4.79
C VAL A 118 -11.27 -34.70 5.12
N TRP A 119 -11.56 -34.13 6.27
CA TRP A 119 -12.91 -33.83 6.72
C TRP A 119 -13.33 -32.42 6.31
N ASN A 120 -14.63 -32.22 6.09
CA ASN A 120 -15.22 -30.93 5.67
C ASN A 120 -14.58 -30.34 4.39
N PRO A 121 -14.52 -31.11 3.28
CA PRO A 121 -13.90 -30.66 2.03
C PRO A 121 -14.56 -29.38 1.49
N GLY A 122 -13.74 -28.43 1.02
CA GLY A 122 -14.21 -27.14 0.48
C GLY A 122 -14.42 -26.06 1.53
N SER A 123 -14.19 -26.37 2.81
CA SER A 123 -14.26 -25.41 3.90
C SER A 123 -12.87 -24.93 4.33
N GLU A 124 -12.80 -23.72 4.87
CA GLU A 124 -11.60 -23.20 5.55
C GLU A 124 -11.28 -23.96 6.85
N PHE A 125 -12.26 -24.73 7.38
CA PHE A 125 -12.12 -25.56 8.58
C PHE A 125 -11.89 -27.04 8.25
N ALA A 126 -11.47 -27.32 7.03
CA ALA A 126 -11.09 -28.66 6.63
C ALA A 126 -9.84 -29.11 7.40
N PHE A 127 -9.84 -30.37 7.86
CA PHE A 127 -8.70 -30.95 8.58
C PHE A 127 -8.36 -32.32 8.03
N CYS A 128 -7.07 -32.67 8.06
CA CYS A 128 -6.55 -33.93 7.56
C CYS A 128 -6.00 -34.80 8.70
N ASP A 129 -6.09 -36.11 8.54
CA ASP A 129 -5.51 -37.11 9.43
C ASP A 129 -3.97 -37.25 9.38
N CYS A 130 -3.28 -36.39 8.64
CA CYS A 130 -1.83 -36.46 8.53
C CYS A 130 -1.14 -35.84 9.75
N ALA A 131 0.02 -36.38 10.13
CA ALA A 131 0.80 -35.90 11.28
C ALA A 131 1.10 -34.40 11.20
N TRP A 132 1.34 -33.88 10.00
CA TRP A 132 1.58 -32.44 9.77
C TRP A 132 0.36 -31.58 10.09
N SER A 133 -0.83 -32.02 9.66
CA SER A 133 -2.10 -31.34 9.94
C SER A 133 -2.48 -31.41 11.42
N LEU A 134 -2.18 -32.54 12.09
CA LEU A 134 -2.44 -32.72 13.52
C LEU A 134 -1.60 -31.80 14.41
N GLN A 135 -0.45 -31.34 13.93
CA GLN A 135 0.37 -30.32 14.60
C GLN A 135 -0.18 -28.89 14.41
N GLY A 136 -1.29 -28.73 13.67
CA GLY A 136 -1.87 -27.42 13.34
C GLY A 136 -1.19 -26.73 12.15
N ASN A 137 -0.31 -27.41 11.42
CA ASN A 137 0.33 -26.84 10.24
C ASN A 137 -0.57 -26.95 9.00
N LEU A 138 -0.33 -26.07 8.03
CA LEU A 138 -1.02 -26.09 6.75
C LEU A 138 -0.71 -27.40 5.99
N CYS A 139 -1.77 -28.11 5.60
CA CYS A 139 -1.64 -29.43 5.00
C CYS A 139 -1.89 -29.39 3.49
N LYS A 140 -0.98 -29.98 2.72
CA LYS A 140 -1.10 -30.13 1.25
C LYS A 140 -2.38 -30.87 0.82
N HIS A 141 -2.84 -31.86 1.58
CA HIS A 141 -4.05 -32.61 1.24
C HIS A 141 -5.30 -31.73 1.38
N VAL A 142 -5.35 -30.89 2.41
CA VAL A 142 -6.47 -29.95 2.63
C VAL A 142 -6.49 -28.90 1.52
N ILE A 143 -5.33 -28.35 1.15
CA ILE A 143 -5.21 -27.41 0.02
C ILE A 143 -5.71 -28.06 -1.27
N LYS A 144 -5.24 -29.27 -1.59
CA LYS A 144 -5.63 -29.94 -2.83
C LYS A 144 -7.14 -30.18 -2.91
N VAL A 145 -7.72 -30.71 -1.84
CA VAL A 145 -9.16 -30.97 -1.77
C VAL A 145 -9.97 -29.68 -1.92
N ASN A 146 -9.53 -28.60 -1.30
CA ASN A 146 -10.20 -27.30 -1.40
C ASN A 146 -10.11 -26.72 -2.83
N MET A 147 -8.97 -26.83 -3.50
CA MET A 147 -8.83 -26.44 -4.92
C MET A 147 -9.82 -27.19 -5.83
N ILE A 148 -9.94 -28.50 -5.65
CA ILE A 148 -10.91 -29.31 -6.44
C ILE A 148 -12.35 -28.89 -6.13
N CYS A 149 -12.66 -28.60 -4.86
CA CYS A 149 -14.00 -28.16 -4.48
C CYS A 149 -14.34 -26.79 -5.06
N GLN A 150 -13.41 -25.83 -5.02
CA GLN A 150 -13.60 -24.49 -5.61
C GLN A 150 -13.87 -24.53 -7.12
N ASN A 151 -13.24 -25.47 -7.84
CA ASN A 151 -13.47 -25.63 -9.28
C ASN A 151 -14.87 -26.17 -9.62
N LYS A 152 -15.63 -26.70 -8.65
CA LYS A 152 -17.01 -27.13 -8.86
C LYS A 152 -17.96 -25.94 -8.69
N GLN A 153 -18.87 -25.75 -9.66
CA GLN A 153 -19.81 -24.62 -9.75
C GLN A 153 -20.73 -24.45 -8.52
N ASP A 154 -20.88 -25.46 -7.67
CA ASP A 154 -21.72 -25.42 -6.46
C ASP A 154 -20.96 -25.05 -5.18
N SER A 155 -19.69 -24.61 -5.28
CA SER A 155 -18.90 -24.29 -4.10
C SER A 155 -19.26 -22.92 -3.53
N GLN A 156 -19.51 -22.90 -2.21
CA GLN A 156 -19.67 -21.65 -1.49
C GLN A 156 -18.33 -20.89 -1.51
N PRO A 157 -18.34 -19.57 -1.75
CA PRO A 157 -17.12 -18.78 -1.68
C PRO A 157 -16.54 -18.84 -0.26
N SER A 158 -15.21 -18.77 -0.16
CA SER A 158 -14.51 -18.80 1.12
C SER A 158 -15.00 -17.69 2.05
N MET A 159 -15.02 -17.92 3.37
CA MET A 159 -15.47 -16.91 4.34
C MET A 159 -14.61 -15.66 4.27
N SER A 160 -13.30 -15.83 4.06
CA SER A 160 -12.35 -14.77 3.77
C SER A 160 -12.77 -13.90 2.58
N PHE A 161 -13.16 -14.53 1.46
CA PHE A 161 -13.62 -13.82 0.27
C PHE A 161 -14.97 -13.14 0.48
N GLN A 162 -15.91 -13.80 1.17
CA GLN A 162 -17.21 -13.21 1.51
C GLN A 162 -17.04 -11.97 2.40
N SER A 163 -16.20 -12.06 3.44
CA SER A 163 -15.87 -10.94 4.32
C SER A 163 -15.19 -9.81 3.55
N PHE A 164 -14.22 -10.13 2.69
CA PHE A 164 -13.58 -9.13 1.82
C PHE A 164 -14.58 -8.45 0.90
N LYS A 165 -15.47 -9.20 0.26
CA LYS A 165 -16.54 -8.67 -0.59
C LYS A 165 -17.49 -7.78 0.21
N GLU A 166 -17.85 -8.17 1.42
CA GLU A 166 -18.69 -7.36 2.30
C GLU A 166 -18.01 -6.05 2.70
N ILE A 167 -16.73 -6.09 3.08
CA ILE A 167 -15.92 -4.91 3.36
C ILE A 167 -15.87 -3.98 2.14
N LEU A 168 -15.62 -4.52 0.95
CA LEU A 168 -15.63 -3.75 -0.29
C LEU A 168 -17.00 -3.13 -0.56
N MET A 169 -18.08 -3.90 -0.42
CA MET A 169 -19.44 -3.39 -0.62
C MET A 169 -19.80 -2.31 0.41
N ASN A 170 -19.33 -2.44 1.64
CA ASN A 170 -19.51 -1.43 2.68
C ASN A 170 -18.71 -0.15 2.38
N LEU A 171 -17.46 -0.27 1.92
CA LEU A 171 -16.65 0.84 1.44
C LEU A 171 -17.28 1.54 0.24
N TRP A 172 -17.91 0.79 -0.66
CA TRP A 172 -18.64 1.35 -1.80
C TRP A 172 -19.92 2.07 -1.39
N ARG A 173 -20.68 1.52 -0.43
CA ARG A 173 -21.92 2.12 0.07
C ARG A 173 -21.68 3.36 0.93
N LYS A 174 -20.59 3.37 1.71
CA LYS A 174 -20.18 4.50 2.53
C LYS A 174 -18.69 4.77 2.23
N PRO A 175 -18.37 5.54 1.18
CA PRO A 175 -16.99 5.96 0.95
C PRO A 175 -16.49 6.68 2.20
N MET A 176 -15.25 6.42 2.58
CA MET A 176 -14.59 7.09 3.71
C MET A 176 -14.84 8.60 3.62
N GLU A 177 -15.34 9.20 4.70
CA GLU A 177 -15.61 10.65 4.74
C GLU A 177 -14.34 11.48 4.51
N ASP A 178 -13.16 10.89 4.75
CA ASP A 178 -11.83 11.44 4.47
C ASP A 178 -11.32 11.15 3.04
N SER A 179 -12.22 11.05 2.06
CA SER A 179 -11.78 10.94 0.66
C SER A 179 -11.47 12.32 0.09
N VAL A 180 -10.36 12.43 -0.66
CA VAL A 180 -10.01 13.66 -1.40
C VAL A 180 -11.16 14.15 -2.30
N GLY A 181 -12.00 13.24 -2.79
CA GLY A 181 -13.19 13.57 -3.56
C GLY A 181 -14.28 14.29 -2.74
N MET A 182 -14.45 13.92 -1.47
CA MET A 182 -15.37 14.59 -0.55
C MET A 182 -14.84 15.95 -0.12
N ASP A 183 -13.54 16.06 0.19
CA ASP A 183 -12.88 17.35 0.47
C ASP A 183 -13.01 18.31 -0.71
N LEU A 184 -12.78 17.81 -1.93
CA LEU A 184 -12.96 18.59 -3.15
C LEU A 184 -14.43 19.04 -3.27
N SER A 185 -15.38 18.12 -3.17
CA SER A 185 -16.81 18.44 -3.27
C SER A 185 -17.23 19.49 -2.22
N MET A 186 -16.75 19.35 -0.99
CA MET A 186 -17.02 20.28 0.12
C MET A 186 -16.41 21.65 -0.16
N ALA A 187 -15.16 21.73 -0.64
CA ALA A 187 -14.54 22.99 -1.05
C ALA A 187 -15.32 23.70 -2.16
N TRP A 188 -15.79 22.97 -3.17
CA TRP A 188 -16.64 23.52 -4.24
C TRP A 188 -17.98 24.03 -3.71
N THR A 189 -18.63 23.29 -2.80
CA THR A 189 -19.88 23.75 -2.19
C THR A 189 -19.69 25.02 -1.36
N HIS A 190 -18.62 25.11 -0.58
CA HIS A 190 -18.29 26.34 0.17
C HIS A 190 -18.01 27.53 -0.75
N GLN A 191 -17.29 27.30 -1.86
CA GLN A 191 -17.04 28.36 -2.85
C GLN A 191 -18.35 28.83 -3.51
N MET A 192 -19.25 27.91 -3.88
CA MET A 192 -20.54 28.27 -4.46
C MET A 192 -21.42 29.04 -3.46
N VAL A 193 -21.45 28.61 -2.20
CA VAL A 193 -22.19 29.31 -1.14
C VAL A 193 -21.63 30.72 -0.93
N ASP A 194 -20.31 30.88 -0.86
CA ASP A 194 -19.66 32.19 -0.72
C ASP A 194 -19.96 33.10 -1.93
N GLN A 195 -19.99 32.55 -3.15
CA GLN A 195 -20.41 33.32 -4.34
C GLN A 195 -21.87 33.73 -4.30
N ILE A 196 -22.78 32.83 -3.91
CA ILE A 196 -24.21 33.15 -3.76
C ILE A 196 -24.41 34.23 -2.69
N GLN A 197 -23.72 34.12 -1.56
CA GLN A 197 -23.82 35.08 -0.48
C GLN A 197 -23.34 36.48 -0.91
N LYS A 198 -22.20 36.55 -1.59
CA LYS A 198 -21.71 37.80 -2.20
C LYS A 198 -22.68 38.38 -3.23
N LEU A 199 -23.32 37.54 -4.05
CA LEU A 199 -24.33 37.98 -5.01
C LEU A 199 -25.59 38.52 -4.32
N VAL A 200 -26.03 37.89 -3.24
CA VAL A 200 -27.16 38.36 -2.43
C VAL A 200 -26.82 39.69 -1.76
N GLU A 201 -25.62 39.84 -1.21
CA GLU A 201 -25.12 41.09 -0.63
C GLU A 201 -25.06 42.22 -1.68
N LEU A 202 -24.55 41.93 -2.88
CA LEU A 202 -24.53 42.87 -4.00
C LEU A 202 -25.94 43.33 -4.37
N ASN A 203 -26.89 42.40 -4.50
CA ASN A 203 -28.26 42.70 -4.90
C ASN A 203 -29.07 43.41 -3.80
N GLY A 204 -28.72 43.20 -2.53
CA GLY A 204 -29.32 43.89 -1.39
C GLY A 204 -28.73 45.27 -1.09
N SER A 205 -27.55 45.58 -1.63
CA SER A 205 -26.85 46.85 -1.39
C SER A 205 -27.29 47.95 -2.35
N LYS A 206 -27.51 49.16 -1.83
CA LYS A 206 -27.81 50.37 -2.64
C LYS A 206 -26.56 51.06 -3.18
N ASP A 207 -25.38 50.64 -2.75
CA ASP A 207 -24.09 51.27 -3.07
C ASP A 207 -22.99 50.21 -3.19
N ILE A 208 -22.59 49.95 -4.45
CA ILE A 208 -21.58 48.96 -4.83
C ILE A 208 -20.20 49.31 -4.24
N GLY A 209 -19.93 50.59 -3.96
CA GLY A 209 -18.64 51.05 -3.46
C GLY A 209 -18.25 50.48 -2.10
N LYS A 210 -19.23 50.16 -1.24
CA LYS A 210 -18.99 49.58 0.09
C LYS A 210 -18.61 48.10 0.05
N ILE A 211 -19.10 47.36 -0.94
CA ILE A 211 -18.75 45.93 -1.13
C ILE A 211 -17.35 45.80 -1.74
N VAL A 212 -16.99 46.73 -2.64
CA VAL A 212 -15.68 46.73 -3.30
C VAL A 212 -14.54 47.02 -2.30
N SER A 213 -14.79 47.77 -1.22
CA SER A 213 -13.79 48.01 -0.17
C SER A 213 -13.50 46.81 0.73
N ASP A 214 -14.46 45.87 0.81
CA ASP A 214 -14.37 44.66 1.64
C ASP A 214 -13.83 43.45 0.87
N LEU A 215 -13.66 43.57 -0.46
CA LEU A 215 -13.00 42.55 -1.27
C LEU A 215 -11.49 42.48 -0.95
N PRO A 216 -10.90 41.27 -0.84
CA PRO A 216 -9.51 41.09 -0.42
C PRO A 216 -8.49 41.64 -1.43
N LEU A 217 -8.87 41.77 -2.70
CA LEU A 217 -8.03 42.36 -3.75
C LEU A 217 -8.23 43.87 -3.81
N ARG A 218 -7.44 44.61 -3.03
CA ARG A 218 -7.31 46.06 -3.18
C ARG A 218 -6.50 46.37 -4.43
N TRP A 219 -7.17 46.82 -5.49
CA TRP A 219 -6.52 47.39 -6.67
C TRP A 219 -5.80 48.69 -6.26
N VAL A 220 -4.53 48.59 -5.90
CA VAL A 220 -3.70 49.78 -5.68
C VAL A 220 -3.56 50.47 -7.03
N SER A 221 -4.06 51.69 -7.14
CA SER A 221 -3.91 52.51 -8.34
C SER A 221 -2.42 52.61 -8.71
N LYS A 222 -2.08 52.28 -9.97
CA LYS A 222 -0.73 52.44 -10.50
C LYS A 222 -0.28 53.88 -10.27
N LYS A 223 0.64 54.08 -9.32
CA LYS A 223 1.30 55.36 -9.08
C LYS A 223 1.98 55.80 -10.39
N GLY A 224 1.48 56.89 -10.97
CA GLY A 224 1.97 57.43 -12.24
C GLY A 224 3.48 57.66 -12.19
N ARG A 225 4.17 57.32 -13.28
CA ARG A 225 5.59 57.63 -13.46
C ARG A 225 5.78 59.14 -13.36
N THR A 226 6.42 59.61 -12.29
CA THR A 226 6.79 61.02 -12.15
C THR A 226 7.91 61.36 -13.14
N HIS A 227 7.60 62.26 -14.06
CA HIS A 227 8.55 63.02 -14.86
C HIS A 227 9.43 63.83 -13.89
N VAL A 228 10.74 63.58 -13.85
CA VAL A 228 11.71 64.47 -13.18
C VAL A 228 12.27 65.40 -14.25
N GLY A 229 11.59 66.53 -14.45
CA GLY A 229 12.08 67.70 -15.17
C GLY A 229 12.18 68.86 -14.20
N ARG A 230 13.39 69.40 -14.07
CA ARG A 230 13.86 70.55 -13.28
C ARG A 230 12.82 71.65 -12.99
N PRO A 231 12.88 72.26 -11.79
CA PRO A 231 13.01 73.73 -11.77
C PRO A 231 14.21 74.24 -10.97
N SER A 232 14.56 75.46 -11.35
CA SER A 232 15.75 76.25 -11.06
C SER A 232 15.74 76.93 -9.69
N THR A 233 16.94 77.06 -9.12
CA THR A 233 17.47 78.08 -8.21
C THR A 233 16.56 79.21 -7.70
N ILE A 234 16.49 79.33 -6.35
CA ILE A 234 16.69 80.48 -5.45
C ILE A 234 16.73 79.81 -4.04
N GLY A 235 17.68 79.95 -3.12
CA GLY A 235 18.72 80.95 -2.89
C GLY A 235 18.47 81.63 -1.53
N VAL A 236 18.75 80.99 -0.38
CA VAL A 236 19.10 81.66 0.89
C VAL A 236 20.01 80.75 1.74
N LEU A 237 21.04 81.37 2.29
CA LEU A 237 22.18 80.82 3.01
C LEU A 237 21.85 80.26 4.41
N SER A 238 22.66 79.31 4.88
CA SER A 238 23.24 79.32 6.23
C SER A 238 24.47 78.41 6.29
N SER A 239 25.48 78.92 6.96
CA SER A 239 26.90 78.60 6.93
C SER A 239 27.34 77.37 7.73
N SER A 240 28.24 76.61 7.10
CA SER A 240 29.53 76.10 7.61
C SER A 240 29.59 75.27 8.91
N SER A 241 30.11 74.05 8.80
CA SER A 241 31.42 73.72 9.38
C SER A 241 31.97 72.39 8.84
N ASN A 242 33.13 72.53 8.19
CA ASN A 242 34.33 71.69 8.24
C ASN A 242 34.28 70.18 7.96
N GLY A 243 34.97 69.78 6.88
CA GLY A 243 35.38 68.39 6.65
C GLY A 243 35.91 68.09 5.25
N THR A 244 36.94 68.81 4.78
CA THR A 244 37.87 68.40 3.70
C THR A 244 38.54 67.06 4.06
N LYS A 245 38.97 66.13 3.19
CA LYS A 245 39.35 66.10 1.76
C LYS A 245 39.65 64.62 1.39
N ASN A 246 39.45 64.26 0.12
CA ASN A 246 40.25 63.37 -0.75
C ASN A 246 40.50 61.90 -0.33
N ASP A 247 40.69 60.88 -1.16
CA ASP A 247 40.71 60.61 -2.61
C ASP A 247 40.75 59.05 -2.68
N ALA A 248 39.98 58.37 -3.54
CA ALA A 248 40.45 57.64 -4.73
C ALA A 248 39.91 56.17 -4.78
N PRO A 249 39.84 55.53 -5.98
CA PRO A 249 38.81 54.54 -6.31
C PRO A 249 39.36 53.13 -6.62
N ARG A 250 38.53 52.07 -6.56
CA ARG A 250 38.66 50.90 -7.47
C ARG A 250 37.55 49.83 -7.40
N LYS A 251 36.87 49.67 -8.54
CA LYS A 251 36.52 48.44 -9.30
C LYS A 251 36.20 47.12 -8.54
N LYS A 252 35.08 46.47 -8.89
CA LYS A 252 35.00 45.36 -9.87
C LYS A 252 33.59 44.72 -9.94
N ASN A 253 33.04 44.67 -11.16
CA ASN A 253 31.95 43.78 -11.56
C ASN A 253 32.41 42.31 -11.55
N ARG A 254 31.54 41.37 -11.13
CA ARG A 254 31.46 40.03 -11.74
C ARG A 254 30.11 39.33 -11.47
N LYS A 255 29.81 38.41 -12.39
CA LYS A 255 28.49 38.03 -12.90
C LYS A 255 27.85 36.84 -12.17
N ARG A 256 26.52 36.76 -12.33
CA ARG A 256 25.55 35.75 -11.92
C ARG A 256 25.78 34.40 -12.65
N ILE A 257 25.75 33.27 -11.93
CA ILE A 257 25.79 31.90 -12.48
C ILE A 257 24.43 31.22 -12.24
N ARG A 258 23.94 30.50 -13.26
CA ARG A 258 22.79 29.60 -13.24
C ARG A 258 23.29 28.23 -13.71
N LEU A 259 22.95 27.15 -13.02
CA LEU A 259 23.17 25.78 -13.53
C LEU A 259 21.90 24.95 -13.30
N SER A 260 21.54 24.26 -14.37
CA SER A 260 20.43 23.32 -14.51
C SER A 260 20.97 21.92 -14.76
N ARG A 261 20.23 20.93 -14.23
CA ARG A 261 20.24 19.48 -14.53
C ARG A 261 21.48 18.70 -14.09
N LEU A 262 21.23 17.74 -13.21
CA LEU A 262 21.99 16.49 -13.14
C LEU A 262 21.03 15.32 -13.31
N ARG A 263 21.61 14.31 -13.96
CA ARG A 263 21.12 13.02 -14.39
C ARG A 263 21.38 12.01 -13.28
#